data_AF-A0A8H7KTT7-F1
#
_entry.id   AF-A0A8H7KTT7-F1
#
_cell.length_a   1.000
_cell.length_b   1.000
_cell.length_c   1.000
_cell.angle_alpha   90.00
_cell.angle_beta   90.00
_cell.angle_gamma   90.00
#
_symmetry.space_group_name_H-M   'P 1'
#
loop_
_entity.id
_entity.type
_entity.pdbx_description
1 polymer ?
#
loop_
_entity_poly.entity_id
_entity_poly.type
_entity_poly.pdbx_seq_one_letter_code
_entity_poly.pdbx_strand_id
1 'polypeptide(L)'
;MSKQRGMPEHIFYELSLTCDVFEGGGASGTKFRLTLGLPVGAVINCADNSGAKSLFIIEPYGFGARLNRLPDAGVGDMVVASVKKGKPELRKKTMPAVVVRQRKAWRRRDGVFLYFEDNAGVIVNPKGEMKGSAITGPVAKECADLWPRIASNAGTVV
;
A
#
# COMPACT_ATOMS: atom_id res chain seq x y z
N MET A 1 -23.49 1.99 -15.40
CA MET A 1 -23.40 2.47 -16.79
C MET A 1 -23.43 3.99 -16.80
N SER A 2 -22.26 4.64 -16.82
CA SER A 2 -22.14 6.05 -17.22
C SER A 2 -20.95 6.16 -18.17
N LYS A 3 -21.26 6.54 -19.42
CA LYS A 3 -20.35 6.65 -20.56
C LYS A 3 -19.23 7.66 -20.27
N GLN A 4 -17.97 7.23 -20.19
CA GLN A 4 -16.83 8.13 -20.41
C GLN A 4 -16.75 8.43 -21.91
N ARG A 5 -17.14 9.65 -22.29
CA ARG A 5 -16.97 10.16 -23.65
C ARG A 5 -15.53 10.60 -23.85
N GLY A 6 -14.90 10.04 -24.89
CA GLY A 6 -13.83 10.62 -25.70
C GLY A 6 -12.67 11.31 -24.98
N MET A 7 -11.69 10.53 -24.52
CA MET A 7 -10.33 11.03 -24.28
C MET A 7 -9.44 10.57 -25.45
N PRO A 8 -8.61 11.44 -26.05
CA PRO A 8 -7.70 11.07 -27.14
C PRO A 8 -6.68 10.01 -26.69
N GLU A 9 -6.37 9.03 -27.54
CA GLU A 9 -5.52 7.87 -27.18
C GLU A 9 -4.14 8.25 -26.63
N HIS A 10 -3.58 9.40 -27.01
CA HIS A 10 -2.32 9.90 -26.46
C HIS A 10 -2.39 10.20 -24.95
N ILE A 11 -3.55 10.63 -24.43
CA ILE A 11 -3.75 10.89 -22.99
C ILE A 11 -3.84 9.57 -22.22
N PHE A 12 -4.31 8.50 -22.85
CA PHE A 12 -4.35 7.15 -22.25
C PHE A 12 -2.95 6.59 -21.96
N TYR A 13 -1.98 6.84 -22.85
CA TYR A 13 -0.60 6.41 -22.64
C TYR A 13 0.14 7.22 -21.56
N GLU A 14 -0.20 8.50 -21.39
CA GLU A 14 0.43 9.34 -20.35
C GLU A 14 -0.15 9.07 -18.95
N LEU A 15 -1.45 8.73 -18.88
CA LEU A 15 -2.12 8.27 -17.65
C LEU A 15 -1.66 6.87 -17.20
N SER A 16 -1.32 5.98 -18.12
CA SER A 16 -0.82 4.64 -17.79
C SER A 16 0.64 4.61 -17.30
N LEU A 17 1.43 5.66 -17.58
CA LEU A 17 2.81 5.83 -17.10
C LEU A 17 2.92 6.58 -15.75
N THR A 18 1.82 7.15 -15.26
CA THR A 18 1.75 7.95 -14.03
C THR A 18 0.84 7.34 -12.95
N CYS A 19 0.09 6.29 -13.29
CA CYS A 19 -0.72 5.50 -12.35
C CYS A 19 -0.16 4.07 -12.32
N ASP A 20 0.45 3.68 -11.21
CA ASP A 20 0.73 2.27 -10.94
C ASP A 20 -0.61 1.61 -10.57
N VAL A 21 -1.29 1.03 -11.55
CA VAL A 21 -2.63 0.46 -11.40
C VAL A 21 -2.52 -0.97 -10.87
N PHE A 22 -3.04 -1.20 -9.66
CA PHE A 22 -3.50 -2.52 -9.24
C PHE A 22 -5.03 -2.55 -9.35
N GLU A 23 -5.55 -3.17 -10.41
CA GLU A 23 -6.99 -3.44 -10.60
C GLU A 23 -7.46 -4.70 -9.82
N GLY A 24 -6.56 -5.36 -9.11
CA GLY A 24 -6.88 -6.51 -8.28
C GLY A 24 -7.32 -6.11 -6.88
N GLY A 25 -8.24 -6.85 -6.28
CA GLY A 25 -8.33 -6.96 -4.82
C GLY A 25 -8.82 -5.76 -4.01
N GLY A 26 -9.97 -5.19 -4.37
CA GLY A 26 -10.77 -4.36 -3.45
C GLY A 26 -10.31 -2.91 -3.23
N ALA A 27 -9.26 -2.47 -3.94
CA ALA A 27 -8.89 -1.06 -3.98
C ALA A 27 -9.98 -0.25 -4.71
N SER A 28 -10.38 0.88 -4.14
CA SER A 28 -11.29 1.82 -4.79
C SER A 28 -10.52 2.99 -5.40
N GLY A 29 -10.28 2.94 -6.70
CA GLY A 29 -9.71 4.05 -7.47
C GLY A 29 -8.25 3.87 -7.89
N THR A 30 -7.65 4.94 -8.39
CA THR A 30 -6.27 4.95 -8.88
C THR A 30 -5.34 5.74 -7.96
N LYS A 31 -4.15 5.20 -7.75
CA LYS A 31 -3.10 5.84 -6.95
C LYS A 31 -2.24 6.73 -7.85
N PHE A 32 -1.90 7.92 -7.38
CA PHE A 32 -0.89 8.74 -8.03
C PHE A 32 0.52 8.20 -7.75
N ARG A 33 1.42 8.26 -8.72
CA ARG A 33 2.81 7.81 -8.53
C ARG A 33 3.51 8.57 -7.41
N LEU A 34 3.92 7.83 -6.38
CA LEU A 34 4.69 8.34 -5.24
C LEU A 34 6.13 7.85 -5.30
N THR A 35 7.01 8.47 -4.52
CA THR A 35 8.35 7.94 -4.28
C THR A 35 8.24 6.60 -3.57
N LEU A 36 8.75 5.54 -4.20
CA LEU A 36 8.82 4.21 -3.60
C LEU A 36 9.98 4.18 -2.59
N GLY A 37 9.83 3.42 -1.50
CA GLY A 37 10.80 3.44 -0.40
C GLY A 37 10.86 2.16 0.40
N LEU A 38 10.21 1.10 -0.07
CA LEU A 38 10.10 -0.21 0.55
C LEU A 38 10.40 -1.31 -0.48
N PRO A 39 11.68 -1.54 -0.80
CA PRO A 39 12.06 -2.60 -1.73
C PRO A 39 11.75 -3.97 -1.13
N VAL A 40 11.69 -4.98 -2.01
CA VAL A 40 11.63 -6.39 -1.59
C VAL A 40 12.71 -6.69 -0.55
N GLY A 41 12.32 -7.41 0.50
CA GLY A 41 13.19 -7.72 1.63
C GLY A 41 13.13 -6.71 2.78
N ALA A 42 12.44 -5.58 2.62
CA ALA A 42 12.22 -4.63 3.70
C ALA A 42 11.36 -5.26 4.82
N VAL A 43 11.75 -4.98 6.06
CA VAL A 43 10.97 -5.32 7.26
C VAL A 43 10.29 -4.05 7.76
N ILE A 44 8.97 -4.09 7.85
CA ILE A 44 8.14 -2.98 8.32
C ILE A 44 7.37 -3.37 9.58
N ASN A 45 6.93 -2.38 10.35
CA ASN A 45 6.10 -2.60 11.51
C ASN A 45 4.69 -3.02 11.10
N CYS A 46 4.05 -3.87 11.91
CA CYS A 46 2.63 -4.12 11.75
C CYS A 46 1.85 -3.09 12.57
N ALA A 47 0.96 -2.34 11.92
CA ALA A 47 0.14 -1.32 12.58
C ALA A 47 -1.22 -1.87 13.06
N ASP A 48 -1.52 -3.16 12.87
CA ASP A 48 -2.79 -3.76 13.28
C ASP A 48 -2.69 -4.53 14.60
N ASN A 49 -3.85 -4.83 15.18
CA ASN A 49 -3.98 -5.64 16.39
C ASN A 49 -4.13 -7.15 16.11
N SER A 50 -3.81 -7.64 14.89
CA SER A 50 -3.95 -9.06 14.54
C SER A 50 -2.99 -9.97 15.34
N GLY A 51 -1.93 -9.40 15.88
CA GLY A 51 -0.89 -10.10 16.65
C GLY A 51 0.41 -10.32 15.89
N ALA A 52 0.56 -9.72 14.69
CA ALA A 52 1.84 -9.53 14.04
C ALA A 52 2.56 -8.30 14.63
N LYS A 53 3.89 -8.36 14.74
CA LYS A 53 4.74 -7.22 15.17
C LYS A 53 5.56 -6.67 14.01
N SER A 54 6.07 -7.55 13.17
CA SER A 54 6.91 -7.17 12.02
C SER A 54 6.53 -7.98 10.78
N LEU A 55 6.38 -7.27 9.67
CA LEU A 55 6.07 -7.79 8.35
C LEU A 55 7.32 -7.73 7.47
N PHE A 56 7.60 -8.80 6.74
CA PHE A 56 8.66 -8.86 5.74
C PHE A 56 8.04 -8.87 4.36
N ILE A 57 8.37 -7.88 3.54
CA ILE A 57 7.85 -7.71 2.19
C ILE A 57 8.53 -8.71 1.27
N ILE A 58 7.72 -9.54 0.61
CA ILE A 58 8.17 -10.54 -0.38
C ILE A 58 8.08 -9.94 -1.78
N GLU A 59 6.93 -9.36 -2.12
CA GLU A 59 6.72 -8.71 -3.42
C GLU A 59 5.56 -7.71 -3.33
N PRO A 60 5.65 -6.54 -3.99
CA PRO A 60 4.48 -5.71 -4.26
C PRO A 60 3.57 -6.34 -5.31
N TYR A 61 2.29 -6.02 -5.29
CA TYR A 61 1.39 -6.37 -6.38
C TYR A 61 1.50 -5.36 -7.53
N GLY A 62 1.26 -5.81 -8.77
CA GLY A 62 1.18 -4.92 -9.94
C GLY A 62 2.52 -4.34 -10.42
N PHE A 63 3.66 -4.85 -9.93
CA PHE A 63 4.97 -4.37 -10.39
C PHE A 63 5.29 -4.86 -11.81
N GLY A 64 5.88 -3.99 -12.63
CA GLY A 64 6.41 -4.39 -13.93
C GLY A 64 7.69 -5.22 -13.81
N ALA A 65 8.03 -5.97 -14.87
CA ALA A 65 9.32 -6.66 -14.97
C ALA A 65 10.39 -5.75 -15.58
N ARG A 66 11.56 -5.66 -14.94
CA ARG A 66 12.76 -5.02 -15.51
C ARG A 66 14.01 -5.68 -14.94
N LEU A 67 14.96 -5.99 -15.82
CA LEU A 67 16.25 -6.57 -15.45
C LEU A 67 16.96 -5.69 -14.40
N ASN A 68 17.45 -6.31 -13.33
CA ASN A 68 18.18 -5.69 -12.21
C ASN A 68 17.39 -4.63 -11.41
N ARG A 69 16.07 -4.51 -11.60
CA ARG A 69 15.22 -3.67 -10.74
C ARG A 69 14.65 -4.52 -9.61
N LEU A 70 14.90 -4.11 -8.37
CA LEU A 70 14.16 -4.63 -7.23
C LEU A 70 12.75 -4.07 -7.27
N PRO A 71 11.70 -4.92 -7.18
CA PRO A 71 10.35 -4.43 -6.97
C PRO A 71 10.30 -3.61 -5.69
N ASP A 72 9.56 -2.51 -5.71
CA ASP A 72 9.51 -1.53 -4.64
C ASP A 72 8.05 -1.13 -4.43
N ALA A 73 7.73 -0.77 -3.19
CA ALA A 73 6.40 -0.38 -2.76
C ALA A 73 6.44 1.02 -2.12
N GLY A 74 5.31 1.70 -2.20
CA GLY A 74 5.05 2.91 -1.46
C GLY A 74 3.74 2.82 -0.68
N VAL A 75 3.39 3.93 -0.03
CA VAL A 75 2.10 4.09 0.66
C VAL A 75 0.93 3.72 -0.24
N GLY A 76 -0.03 2.96 0.29
CA GLY A 76 -1.25 2.54 -0.38
C GLY A 76 -1.10 1.28 -1.25
N ASP A 77 0.13 0.80 -1.48
CA ASP A 77 0.34 -0.42 -2.28
C ASP A 77 0.00 -1.66 -1.46
N MET A 78 -0.63 -2.63 -2.13
CA MET A 78 -0.74 -3.98 -1.62
C MET A 78 0.58 -4.71 -1.87
N VAL A 79 1.03 -5.46 -0.88
CA VAL A 79 2.23 -6.29 -0.91
C VAL A 79 1.93 -7.68 -0.37
N VAL A 80 2.60 -8.69 -0.90
CA VAL A 80 2.68 -10.01 -0.26
C VAL A 80 3.71 -9.90 0.85
N ALA A 81 3.29 -10.20 2.08
CA ALA A 81 4.14 -10.14 3.26
C ALA A 81 4.13 -11.46 4.04
N SER A 82 5.18 -11.67 4.81
CA SER A 82 5.25 -12.74 5.82
C SER A 82 5.51 -12.15 7.20
N VAL A 83 4.90 -12.73 8.24
CA VAL A 83 5.13 -12.29 9.61
C VAL A 83 6.44 -12.88 10.13
N LYS A 84 7.41 -12.03 10.47
CA LYS A 84 8.69 -12.45 11.07
C LYS A 84 8.58 -12.58 12.59
N LYS A 85 8.01 -11.57 13.23
CA LYS A 85 7.78 -11.49 14.68
C LYS A 85 6.29 -11.35 14.95
N GLY A 86 5.72 -12.15 15.85
CA GLY A 86 4.29 -12.15 16.16
C GLY A 86 3.80 -13.52 16.65
N LYS A 87 2.48 -13.68 16.71
CA LYS A 87 1.81 -14.94 17.07
C LYS A 87 2.31 -16.10 16.19
N PRO A 88 2.63 -17.28 16.75
CA PRO A 88 3.11 -18.43 15.98
C PRO A 88 2.20 -18.85 14.83
N GLU A 89 0.88 -18.72 14.98
CA GLU A 89 -0.13 -19.09 13.99
C GLU A 89 -0.09 -18.27 12.69
N LEU A 90 0.41 -17.03 12.77
CA LEU A 90 0.55 -16.10 11.66
C LEU A 90 1.93 -16.19 10.98
N ARG A 91 2.92 -16.74 11.68
CA ARG A 91 4.28 -16.92 11.15
C ARG A 91 4.29 -18.03 10.09
N LYS A 92 5.29 -17.99 9.21
CA LYS A 92 5.51 -18.97 8.12
C LYS A 92 4.37 -19.04 7.09
N LYS A 93 3.40 -18.13 7.13
CA LYS A 93 2.35 -17.98 6.12
C LYS A 93 2.59 -16.69 5.35
N THR A 94 2.31 -16.73 4.05
CA THR A 94 2.25 -15.55 3.20
C THR A 94 0.83 -14.97 3.29
N MET A 95 0.75 -13.66 3.42
CA MET A 95 -0.52 -12.93 3.48
C MET A 95 -0.40 -11.58 2.79
N PRO A 96 -1.47 -11.10 2.15
CA PRO A 96 -1.50 -9.74 1.65
C PRO A 96 -1.42 -8.74 2.80
N ALA A 97 -0.75 -7.63 2.57
CA ALA A 97 -0.69 -6.49 3.47
C ALA A 97 -0.74 -5.20 2.66
N VAL A 98 -1.21 -4.12 3.25
CA VAL A 98 -1.20 -2.78 2.65
C VAL A 98 -0.23 -1.90 3.42
N VAL A 99 0.58 -1.13 2.71
CA VAL A 99 1.50 -0.16 3.31
C VAL A 99 0.72 1.09 3.72
N VAL A 100 0.71 1.42 5.01
CA VAL A 100 -0.02 2.58 5.56
C VAL A 100 0.86 3.79 5.85
N ARG A 101 2.15 3.56 6.14
CA ARG A 101 3.13 4.60 6.48
C ARG A 101 4.48 4.32 5.85
N GLN A 102 5.17 5.38 5.47
CA GLN A 102 6.48 5.34 4.85
C GLN A 102 7.38 6.45 5.41
N ARG A 103 8.61 6.08 5.76
CA ARG A 103 9.64 6.98 6.28
C ARG A 103 10.35 7.77 5.19
N LYS A 104 10.46 7.20 3.98
CA LYS A 104 11.02 7.90 2.82
C LYS A 104 10.02 8.98 2.38
N ALA A 105 10.47 10.22 2.31
CA ALA A 105 9.63 11.35 1.92
C ALA A 105 9.10 11.21 0.48
N TRP A 106 7.84 11.61 0.27
CA TRP A 106 7.24 11.76 -1.05
C TRP A 106 6.56 13.13 -1.20
N ARG A 107 6.31 13.52 -2.44
CA ARG A 107 5.67 14.78 -2.79
C ARG A 107 4.19 14.58 -3.08
N ARG A 108 3.34 15.39 -2.46
CA ARG A 108 1.92 15.51 -2.76
C ARG A 108 1.65 16.50 -3.89
N ARG A 109 0.43 16.47 -4.45
CA ARG A 109 0.03 17.35 -5.57
C ARG A 109 -0.01 18.83 -5.17
N ASP A 110 -0.24 19.13 -3.90
CA ASP A 110 -0.17 20.47 -3.31
C ASP A 110 1.28 21.00 -3.20
N GLY A 111 2.29 20.17 -3.48
CA GLY A 111 3.71 20.53 -3.44
C GLY A 111 4.37 20.26 -2.10
N VAL A 112 3.64 19.78 -1.09
CA VAL A 112 4.20 19.45 0.23
C VAL A 112 4.96 18.13 0.17
N PHE A 113 6.12 18.09 0.82
CA PHE A 113 6.85 16.86 1.08
C PHE A 113 6.46 16.31 2.45
N LEU A 114 6.03 15.05 2.48
CA LEU A 114 5.58 14.39 3.70
C LEU A 114 6.37 13.10 3.94
N TYR A 115 6.63 12.78 5.21
CA TYR A 115 7.22 11.53 5.66
C TYR A 115 6.70 11.16 7.04
N PHE A 116 6.69 9.86 7.35
CA PHE A 116 6.36 9.34 8.67
C PHE A 116 7.62 8.98 9.45
N GLU A 117 7.47 8.78 10.77
CA GLU A 117 8.56 8.33 11.63
C GLU A 117 9.02 6.91 11.28
N ASP A 118 8.06 6.01 11.05
CA ASP A 118 8.28 4.59 10.80
C ASP A 118 7.61 4.09 9.51
N ASN A 119 8.10 2.94 9.04
CA ASN A 119 7.46 2.18 7.97
C ASN A 119 6.49 1.19 8.60
N ALA A 120 5.23 1.22 8.18
CA ALA A 120 4.22 0.33 8.72
C ALA A 120 3.22 -0.17 7.69
N GLY A 121 2.69 -1.37 7.93
CA GLY A 121 1.67 -2.00 7.11
C GLY A 121 0.61 -2.72 7.95
N VAL A 122 -0.51 -3.00 7.31
CA VAL A 122 -1.67 -3.67 7.89
C VAL A 122 -1.95 -4.95 7.10
N ILE A 123 -2.22 -6.05 7.79
CA ILE A 123 -2.55 -7.32 7.11
C ILE A 123 -3.98 -7.25 6.59
N VAL A 124 -4.15 -7.63 5.33
CA VAL A 124 -5.45 -7.64 4.65
C VAL A 124 -5.71 -8.97 3.98
N ASN A 125 -6.98 -9.22 3.68
CA ASN A 125 -7.40 -10.29 2.79
C ASN A 125 -7.23 -9.85 1.33
N PRO A 126 -7.26 -10.77 0.35
CA PRO A 126 -7.22 -10.43 -1.07
C PRO A 126 -8.34 -9.49 -1.53
N LYS A 127 -9.41 -9.33 -0.74
CA LYS A 127 -10.51 -8.38 -0.99
C LYS A 127 -10.25 -6.97 -0.45
N GLY A 128 -9.10 -6.71 0.18
CA GLY A 128 -8.79 -5.43 0.84
C GLY A 128 -9.43 -5.26 2.22
N GLU A 129 -10.02 -6.31 2.78
CA GLU A 129 -10.58 -6.28 4.14
C GLU A 129 -9.48 -6.53 5.16
N MET A 130 -9.40 -5.70 6.19
CA MET A 130 -8.41 -5.87 7.26
C MET A 130 -8.66 -7.13 8.08
N LYS A 131 -7.58 -7.80 8.46
CA LYS A 131 -7.65 -8.92 9.41
C LYS A 131 -7.78 -8.46 10.86
N GLY A 132 -7.12 -7.35 11.20
CA GLY A 132 -7.26 -6.68 12.49
C GLY A 132 -8.52 -5.81 12.55
N SER A 133 -8.91 -5.41 13.76
CA SER A 133 -10.09 -4.57 14.01
C SER A 133 -9.73 -3.09 14.19
N ALA A 134 -8.47 -2.76 14.48
CA ALA A 134 -8.03 -1.39 14.70
C ALA A 134 -6.60 -1.18 14.20
N ILE A 135 -6.32 0.06 13.76
CA ILE A 135 -4.98 0.51 13.34
C ILE A 135 -4.39 1.39 14.43
N THR A 136 -3.13 1.15 14.77
CA THR A 136 -2.36 1.97 15.70
C THR A 136 -1.58 3.05 14.95
N GLY A 137 -1.74 4.30 15.39
CA GLY A 137 -1.03 5.44 14.84
C GLY A 137 -1.72 6.06 13.62
N PRO A 138 -1.08 7.09 13.02
CA PRO A 138 -1.64 7.79 11.87
C PRO A 138 -1.54 6.96 10.59
N VAL A 139 -2.45 7.20 9.66
CA VAL A 139 -2.48 6.59 8.32
C VAL A 139 -2.34 7.68 7.27
N ALA A 140 -1.59 7.42 6.21
CA ALA A 140 -1.49 8.35 5.10
C ALA A 140 -2.82 8.44 4.33
N LYS A 141 -3.18 9.67 3.94
CA LYS A 141 -4.38 9.99 3.16
C LYS A 141 -4.46 9.17 1.87
N GLU A 142 -3.33 9.01 1.19
CA GLU A 142 -3.24 8.25 -0.05
C GLU A 142 -3.66 6.79 0.14
N CYS A 143 -3.37 6.19 1.30
CA CYS A 143 -3.83 4.86 1.64
C CYS A 143 -5.32 4.85 2.04
N ALA A 144 -5.79 5.86 2.77
CA ALA A 144 -7.18 5.95 3.21
C ALA A 144 -8.15 6.12 2.02
N ASP A 145 -7.76 6.92 1.02
CA ASP A 145 -8.57 7.17 -0.17
C ASP A 145 -8.73 5.90 -1.03
N LEU A 146 -7.70 5.04 -1.07
CA LEU A 146 -7.71 3.78 -1.84
C LEU A 146 -8.44 2.63 -1.13
N TRP A 147 -8.39 2.60 0.20
CA TRP A 147 -8.81 1.45 1.00
C TRP A 147 -9.88 1.85 2.04
N PRO A 148 -11.18 1.78 1.70
CA PRO A 148 -12.25 2.27 2.57
C PRO A 148 -12.30 1.58 3.94
N ARG A 149 -11.92 0.29 3.99
CA ARG A 149 -11.83 -0.49 5.23
C ARG A 149 -10.70 0.00 6.14
N ILE A 150 -9.58 0.42 5.56
CA ILE A 150 -8.46 0.99 6.31
C ILE A 150 -8.84 2.37 6.83
N ALA A 151 -9.47 3.21 5.98
CA ALA A 151 -9.94 4.53 6.39
C ALA A 151 -10.93 4.48 7.57
N SER A 152 -11.83 3.50 7.56
CA SER A 152 -12.85 3.34 8.61
C SER A 152 -12.26 2.94 9.98
N ASN A 153 -11.12 2.23 9.98
CA ASN A 153 -10.47 1.70 11.19
C ASN A 153 -9.23 2.51 11.60
N ALA A 154 -8.93 3.62 10.90
CA ALA A 154 -7.84 4.53 11.22
C ALA A 154 -8.28 5.58 12.24
N GLY A 155 -7.44 5.83 13.26
CA GLY A 155 -7.71 6.88 14.25
C GLY A 155 -7.43 8.29 13.73
N THR A 156 -6.36 8.46 12.95
CA THR A 156 -5.97 9.75 12.38
C THR A 156 -5.47 9.53 10.96
N VAL A 157 -5.96 10.35 10.02
CA VAL A 157 -5.54 10.33 8.62
C VAL A 157 -4.82 11.63 8.32
N VAL A 158 -3.64 11.53 7.69
CA VAL A 158 -2.75 12.66 7.38
C VAL A 158 -2.51 12.75 5.89
#